data_AF-A0A399RFG3-F1
#
_entry.id   AF-A0A399RFG3-F1
#
_cell.length_a   1.000
_cell.length_b   1.000
_cell.length_c   1.000
_cell.angle_alpha   90.00
_cell.angle_beta   90.00
_cell.angle_gamma   90.00
#
_symmetry.space_group_name_H-M   'P 1'
#
loop_
_entity.id
_entity.type
_entity.pdbx_description
1 polymer ?
#
loop_
_entity_poly.entity_id
_entity_poly.type
_entity_poly.pdbx_seq_one_letter_code
_entity_poly.pdbx_strand_id
1 'polypeptide(L)'
;MSDTTQSAGWRLKLSAVALGVSIFAVLWFAAAALGTKYGLWGWQFGLGKMTIGWGPMIAFGSAGLAVIALIIGFIKSPRTQPVILALGALLIGLMLVFRLVGFGAQAASLPPIHDIQTDWSDPVRFSEALLAQRKSDDAMNPVEDAPVIPESPGIEERWPGMGGRLVSEVQEEAESERTVDGETVPPAYDRPIEPLYFDQSPGEVASYALSIAEDRGWDIFTRPEAGEDVEQTMIEATATTGWFGFKDDIAVRIRAVEGATRVDMRSISRVGLSDLGANARRVSAFMDELADRADGRRAP
;
A
#
# COMPACT_ATOMS: atom_id res chain seq x y z
N MET A 1 -47.09 17.99 39.58
CA MET A 1 -45.72 17.48 39.83
C MET A 1 -44.87 17.93 38.66
N SER A 2 -43.95 18.86 38.89
CA SER A 2 -43.05 19.39 37.86
C SER A 2 -42.04 18.31 37.50
N ASP A 3 -42.05 17.86 36.25
CA ASP A 3 -41.01 16.99 35.69
C ASP A 3 -39.75 17.84 35.50
N THR A 4 -38.96 17.96 36.56
CA THR A 4 -37.67 18.63 36.51
C THR A 4 -36.73 17.72 35.75
N THR A 5 -36.59 17.94 34.44
CA THR A 5 -35.57 17.32 33.59
C THR A 5 -34.20 17.72 34.11
N GLN A 6 -33.70 17.01 35.13
CA GLN A 6 -32.34 17.17 35.64
C GLN A 6 -31.40 16.94 34.46
N SER A 7 -30.78 18.01 33.97
CA SER A 7 -29.84 17.89 32.86
C SER A 7 -28.75 16.89 33.28
N ALA A 8 -28.31 16.05 32.35
CA ALA A 8 -27.15 15.18 32.56
C ALA A 8 -25.83 16.01 32.63
N GLY A 9 -25.87 17.22 33.19
CA GLY A 9 -25.27 18.44 32.66
C GLY A 9 -23.77 18.39 32.37
N TRP A 10 -22.96 17.75 33.23
CA TRP A 10 -21.52 17.63 32.99
C TRP A 10 -21.12 16.29 32.35
N ARG A 11 -21.89 15.22 32.58
CA ARG A 11 -21.65 13.90 31.97
C ARG A 11 -21.94 13.91 30.48
N LEU A 12 -23.04 14.57 30.10
CA LEU A 12 -23.37 14.77 28.69
C LEU A 12 -22.30 15.61 27.98
N LYS A 13 -21.79 16.66 28.65
CA LYS A 13 -20.66 17.45 28.12
C LYS A 13 -19.41 16.58 27.94
N LEU A 14 -19.08 15.73 28.92
CA LEU A 14 -17.95 14.83 28.81
C LEU A 14 -18.10 13.85 27.63
N SER A 15 -19.25 13.18 27.49
CA SER A 15 -19.49 12.28 26.35
C SER A 15 -19.49 13.01 25.01
N ALA A 16 -20.02 14.24 24.95
CA ALA A 16 -19.96 15.07 23.76
C ALA A 16 -18.53 15.48 23.41
N VAL A 17 -17.70 15.82 24.40
CA VAL A 17 -16.27 16.08 24.21
C VAL A 17 -15.56 14.82 23.73
N ALA A 18 -15.82 13.65 24.33
CA ALA A 18 -15.25 12.39 23.88
C ALA A 18 -15.59 12.09 22.41
N LEU A 19 -16.86 12.30 22.02
CA LEU A 19 -17.28 12.15 20.64
C LEU A 19 -16.58 13.16 19.72
N GLY A 20 -16.51 14.44 20.12
CA GLY A 20 -15.80 15.48 19.39
C GLY A 20 -14.32 15.16 19.17
N VAL A 21 -13.62 14.65 20.19
CA VAL A 21 -12.22 14.20 20.09
C VAL A 21 -12.09 13.01 19.13
N SER A 22 -13.02 12.06 19.15
CA SER A 22 -12.99 10.93 18.22
C SER A 22 -13.21 11.34 16.76
N ILE A 23 -14.09 12.30 16.51
CA ILE A 23 -14.30 12.87 15.17
C ILE A 23 -13.05 13.64 14.73
N PHE A 24 -12.48 14.45 15.62
CA PHE A 24 -11.21 15.13 15.35
C PHE A 24 -10.09 14.15 14.99
N ALA A 25 -9.98 13.02 15.70
CA ALA A 25 -8.99 12.00 15.41
C ALA A 25 -9.14 11.44 13.99
N VAL A 26 -10.38 11.17 13.54
CA VAL A 26 -10.64 10.75 12.14
C VAL A 26 -10.23 11.85 11.15
N LEU A 27 -10.65 13.10 11.41
CA LEU A 27 -10.31 14.24 10.55
C LEU A 27 -8.80 14.50 10.50
N TRP A 28 -8.07 14.21 11.58
CA TRP A 28 -6.62 14.32 11.64
C TRP A 28 -5.94 13.38 10.65
N PHE A 29 -6.31 12.09 10.64
CA PHE A 29 -5.76 11.12 9.68
C PHE A 29 -6.17 11.43 8.24
N ALA A 30 -7.42 11.88 8.03
CA ALA A 30 -7.88 12.31 6.72
C ALA A 30 -7.08 13.53 6.22
N ALA A 31 -6.86 14.51 7.09
CA ALA A 31 -6.03 15.67 6.79
C ALA A 31 -4.59 15.23 6.46
N ALA A 32 -3.97 14.39 7.29
CA ALA A 32 -2.61 13.87 7.09
C ALA A 32 -2.42 13.28 5.69
N ALA A 33 -3.34 12.41 5.26
CA ALA A 33 -3.30 11.75 3.97
C ALA A 33 -3.62 12.68 2.80
N LEU A 34 -4.75 13.39 2.86
CA LEU A 34 -5.20 14.27 1.77
C LEU A 34 -4.28 15.47 1.61
N GLY A 35 -3.72 15.99 2.70
CA GLY A 35 -2.72 17.05 2.65
C GLY A 35 -1.43 16.61 1.97
N THR A 36 -1.02 15.35 2.12
CA THR A 36 0.08 14.79 1.31
C THR A 36 -0.32 14.66 -0.16
N LYS A 37 -1.50 14.08 -0.44
CA LYS A 37 -1.98 13.87 -1.81
C LYS A 37 -2.09 15.16 -2.62
N TYR A 38 -2.57 16.24 -2.00
CA TYR A 38 -2.77 17.54 -2.64
C TYR A 38 -1.61 18.52 -2.44
N GLY A 39 -0.48 18.05 -1.89
CA GLY A 39 0.75 18.85 -1.79
C GLY A 39 0.70 19.99 -0.76
N LEU A 40 -0.20 19.93 0.23
CA LEU A 40 -0.18 20.86 1.37
C LEU A 40 1.05 20.64 2.26
N TRP A 41 1.58 19.41 2.27
CA TRP A 41 2.84 19.03 2.93
C TRP A 41 3.44 17.76 2.31
N GLY A 42 4.74 17.55 2.48
CA GLY A 42 5.44 16.35 2.02
C GLY A 42 5.00 15.07 2.76
N TRP A 43 5.27 13.92 2.14
CA TRP A 43 4.87 12.61 2.67
C TRP A 43 5.55 12.26 3.99
N GLN A 44 6.79 12.69 4.21
CA GLN A 44 7.48 12.48 5.49
C GLN A 44 6.76 13.20 6.64
N PHE A 45 6.08 14.30 6.34
CA PHE A 45 5.26 15.01 7.33
C PHE A 45 3.90 14.33 7.51
N GLY A 46 3.15 14.09 6.43
CA GLY A 46 1.80 13.51 6.51
C GLY A 46 1.78 12.05 6.98
N LEU A 47 2.52 11.16 6.32
CA LEU A 47 2.62 9.76 6.73
C LEU A 47 3.57 9.63 7.93
N GLY A 48 4.79 10.17 7.84
CA GLY A 48 5.81 9.99 8.90
C GLY A 48 5.44 10.63 10.23
N LYS A 49 5.21 11.96 10.26
CA LYS A 49 4.93 12.67 11.53
C LYS A 49 3.47 12.60 11.96
N MET A 50 2.53 12.98 11.10
CA MET A 50 1.12 13.10 11.50
C MET A 50 0.45 11.74 11.70
N THR A 51 0.75 10.76 10.84
CA THR A 51 0.13 9.44 10.89
C THR A 51 0.89 8.48 11.80
N ILE A 52 2.20 8.29 11.59
CA ILE A 52 3.00 7.31 12.35
C ILE A 52 3.48 7.90 13.69
N GLY A 53 3.96 9.15 13.72
CA GLY A 53 4.47 9.77 14.95
C GLY A 53 3.37 10.17 15.95
N TRP A 54 2.49 11.10 15.56
CA TRP A 54 1.47 11.67 16.44
C TRP A 54 0.15 10.88 16.44
N GLY A 55 -0.15 10.19 15.34
CA GLY A 55 -1.41 9.46 15.15
C GLY A 55 -1.74 8.46 16.26
N PRO A 56 -0.80 7.58 16.70
CA PRO A 56 -1.08 6.65 17.78
C PRO A 56 -1.52 7.35 19.07
N MET A 57 -0.83 8.41 19.50
CA MET A 57 -1.21 9.16 20.71
C MET A 57 -2.62 9.73 20.61
N ILE A 58 -3.00 10.25 19.43
CA ILE A 58 -4.33 10.80 19.17
C ILE A 58 -5.39 9.68 19.21
N ALA A 59 -5.14 8.55 18.56
CA ALA A 59 -6.07 7.42 18.50
C ALA A 59 -6.29 6.78 19.89
N PHE A 60 -5.20 6.45 20.60
CA PHE A 60 -5.28 5.86 21.95
C PHE A 60 -5.84 6.86 22.97
N GLY A 61 -5.47 8.13 22.89
CA GLY A 61 -6.03 9.19 23.73
C GLY A 61 -7.53 9.35 23.53
N SER A 62 -8.00 9.33 22.28
CA SER A 62 -9.42 9.36 21.95
C SER A 62 -10.17 8.14 22.51
N ALA A 63 -9.63 6.93 22.32
CA ALA A 63 -10.24 5.70 22.83
C ALA A 63 -10.29 5.71 24.38
N GLY A 64 -9.20 6.10 25.04
CA GLY A 64 -9.14 6.21 26.50
C GLY A 64 -10.14 7.21 27.07
N LEU A 65 -10.28 8.39 26.44
CA LEU A 65 -11.28 9.38 26.84
C LEU A 65 -12.72 8.84 26.67
N ALA A 66 -12.98 8.10 25.60
CA ALA A 66 -14.28 7.47 25.38
C ALA A 66 -14.60 6.39 26.43
N VAL A 67 -13.62 5.58 26.84
CA VAL A 67 -13.77 4.62 27.96
C VAL A 67 -14.11 5.36 29.27
N ILE A 68 -13.40 6.44 29.59
CA ILE A 68 -13.66 7.24 30.78
C ILE A 68 -15.08 7.83 30.74
N ALA A 69 -15.49 8.40 29.61
CA ALA A 69 -16.83 8.92 29.42
C ALA A 69 -17.91 7.84 29.55
N LEU A 70 -17.64 6.63 29.06
CA LEU A 70 -18.56 5.50 29.14
C LEU A 70 -18.73 5.03 30.60
N ILE A 71 -17.63 4.85 31.34
CA ILE A 71 -17.65 4.48 32.76
C ILE A 71 -18.45 5.52 33.55
N ILE A 72 -18.14 6.82 33.38
CA ILE A 72 -18.86 7.91 34.05
C ILE A 72 -20.34 7.98 33.66
N GLY A 73 -20.67 7.63 32.42
CA GLY A 73 -22.04 7.51 31.93
C GLY A 73 -22.87 6.48 32.71
N PHE A 74 -22.22 5.42 33.22
CA PHE A 74 -22.87 4.37 34.01
C PHE A 74 -22.93 4.65 35.53
N ILE A 75 -22.14 5.59 36.06
CA ILE A 75 -22.12 5.87 37.50
C ILE A 75 -23.40 6.58 37.95
N LYS A 76 -24.20 5.94 38.81
CA LYS A 76 -25.36 6.47 39.57
C LYS A 76 -26.38 7.24 38.70
N SER A 77 -27.54 6.62 38.48
CA SER A 77 -28.64 7.09 37.61
C SER A 77 -28.23 7.20 36.13
N PRO A 78 -27.93 6.07 35.46
CA PRO A 78 -27.51 6.06 34.06
C PRO A 78 -28.62 6.64 33.18
N ARG A 79 -28.26 7.63 32.37
CA ARG A 79 -29.13 8.18 31.32
C ARG A 79 -28.65 7.65 29.97
N THR A 80 -29.58 7.33 29.09
CA THR A 80 -29.29 6.69 27.79
C THR A 80 -28.41 7.55 26.89
N GLN A 81 -28.66 8.86 26.82
CA GLN A 81 -27.98 9.73 25.86
C GLN A 81 -26.45 9.88 26.10
N PRO A 82 -25.92 10.18 27.30
CA PRO A 82 -24.47 10.20 27.53
C PRO A 82 -23.79 8.85 27.26
N VAL A 83 -24.48 7.74 27.54
CA VAL A 83 -23.97 6.39 27.28
C VAL A 83 -23.87 6.15 25.76
N ILE A 84 -24.92 6.46 24.98
CA ILE A 84 -24.92 6.32 23.52
C ILE A 84 -23.78 7.12 22.88
N LEU A 85 -23.58 8.38 23.28
CA LEU A 85 -22.50 9.22 22.75
C LEU A 85 -21.12 8.64 23.09
N ALA A 86 -20.93 8.17 24.32
CA ALA A 86 -19.66 7.54 24.74
C ALA A 86 -19.40 6.22 24.00
N LEU A 87 -20.44 5.42 23.73
CA LEU A 87 -20.35 4.21 22.91
C LEU A 87 -19.97 4.54 21.46
N GLY A 88 -20.58 5.56 20.85
CA GLY A 88 -20.20 6.03 19.52
C GLY A 88 -18.75 6.50 19.45
N ALA A 89 -18.32 7.29 20.43
CA ALA A 89 -16.92 7.73 20.55
C ALA A 89 -15.95 6.55 20.72
N LEU A 90 -16.34 5.56 21.53
CA LEU A 90 -15.52 4.36 21.77
C LEU A 90 -15.41 3.51 20.50
N LEU A 91 -16.50 3.33 19.77
CA LEU A 91 -16.48 2.60 18.50
C LEU A 91 -15.51 3.24 17.51
N ILE A 92 -15.59 4.57 17.31
CA ILE A 92 -14.66 5.30 16.43
C ILE A 92 -13.22 5.15 16.92
N GLY A 93 -12.97 5.37 18.21
CA GLY A 93 -11.63 5.26 18.80
C GLY A 93 -11.03 3.87 18.65
N LEU A 94 -11.82 2.82 18.89
CA LEU A 94 -11.38 1.44 18.70
C LEU A 94 -11.12 1.12 17.23
N MET A 95 -11.96 1.56 16.30
CA MET A 95 -11.71 1.38 14.87
C MET A 95 -10.39 2.01 14.42
N LEU A 96 -10.08 3.22 14.92
CA LEU A 96 -8.78 3.86 14.65
C LEU A 96 -7.61 3.07 15.23
N VAL A 97 -7.72 2.62 16.49
CA VAL A 97 -6.69 1.80 17.14
C VAL A 97 -6.49 0.49 16.37
N PHE A 98 -7.56 -0.24 16.04
CA PHE A 98 -7.48 -1.48 15.25
C PHE A 98 -6.85 -1.25 13.89
N ARG A 99 -7.19 -0.14 13.20
CA ARG A 99 -6.59 0.20 11.90
C ARG A 99 -5.09 0.48 11.99
N LEU A 100 -4.63 1.13 13.06
CA LEU A 100 -3.21 1.41 13.29
C LEU A 100 -2.43 0.16 13.70
N VAL A 101 -2.99 -0.66 14.58
CA VAL A 101 -2.38 -1.93 14.99
C VAL A 101 -2.27 -2.86 13.79
N GLY A 102 -3.34 -3.00 12.99
CA GLY A 102 -3.32 -3.79 11.75
C GLY A 102 -2.31 -3.27 10.72
N PHE A 103 -2.19 -1.95 10.57
CA PHE A 103 -1.15 -1.34 9.73
C PHE A 103 0.26 -1.71 10.20
N GLY A 104 0.52 -1.60 11.51
CA GLY A 104 1.80 -1.93 12.11
C GLY A 104 2.15 -3.41 11.94
N ALA A 105 1.18 -4.30 12.17
CA ALA A 105 1.34 -5.74 11.98
C ALA A 105 1.67 -6.08 10.52
N GLN A 106 0.93 -5.53 9.56
CA GLN A 106 1.20 -5.71 8.13
C GLN A 106 2.59 -5.19 7.73
N ALA A 107 3.00 -4.03 8.27
CA ALA A 107 4.30 -3.46 7.97
C ALA A 107 5.47 -4.26 8.57
N ALA A 108 5.23 -4.99 9.66
CA ALA A 108 6.22 -5.86 10.29
C ALA A 108 6.34 -7.23 9.60
N SER A 109 5.27 -7.71 8.96
CA SER A 109 5.27 -9.00 8.25
C SER A 109 5.88 -8.93 6.85
N LEU A 110 6.21 -7.74 6.35
CA LEU A 110 6.65 -7.53 4.97
C LEU A 110 8.09 -7.02 4.89
N PRO A 111 8.86 -7.46 3.89
CA PRO A 111 10.20 -6.93 3.65
C PRO A 111 10.17 -5.45 3.22
N PRO A 112 11.27 -4.70 3.42
CA PRO A 112 11.40 -3.30 3.04
C PRO A 112 11.81 -3.16 1.58
N ILE A 113 11.04 -3.78 0.69
CA ILE A 113 11.22 -3.65 -0.76
C ILE A 113 10.07 -2.85 -1.35
N HIS A 114 10.37 -2.14 -2.42
CA HIS A 114 9.44 -1.25 -3.13
C HIS A 114 9.59 -1.35 -4.65
N ASP A 115 10.42 -2.27 -5.12
CA ASP A 115 10.69 -2.60 -6.51
C ASP A 115 10.50 -4.10 -6.66
N ILE A 116 9.56 -4.50 -7.50
CA ILE A 116 9.16 -5.89 -7.71
C ILE A 116 9.22 -6.17 -9.19
N GLN A 117 9.81 -7.31 -9.55
CA GLN A 117 9.91 -7.77 -10.93
C GLN A 117 9.60 -9.25 -11.05
N THR A 118 9.13 -9.64 -12.23
CA THR A 118 8.89 -11.05 -12.57
C THR A 118 10.17 -11.80 -12.95
N ASP A 119 11.23 -11.10 -13.35
CA ASP A 119 12.53 -11.70 -13.66
C ASP A 119 13.67 -10.69 -13.42
N TRP A 120 14.48 -10.96 -12.38
CA TRP A 120 15.65 -10.15 -12.03
C TRP A 120 16.90 -10.48 -12.86
N SER A 121 16.90 -11.59 -13.62
CA SER A 121 18.01 -11.96 -14.51
C SER A 121 17.99 -11.20 -15.85
N ASP A 122 16.80 -10.73 -16.26
CA ASP A 122 16.57 -9.84 -17.41
C ASP A 122 15.67 -8.66 -16.99
N PRO A 123 16.19 -7.69 -16.21
CA PRO A 123 15.39 -6.63 -15.61
C PRO A 123 14.65 -5.76 -16.64
N VAL A 124 13.38 -5.46 -16.35
CA VAL A 124 12.58 -4.57 -17.19
C VAL A 124 13.06 -3.12 -17.01
N ARG A 125 13.38 -2.47 -18.14
CA ARG A 125 13.83 -1.08 -18.22
C ARG A 125 12.67 -0.14 -18.54
N PHE A 126 12.64 0.99 -17.86
CA PHE A 126 11.79 2.12 -18.22
C PHE A 126 12.42 2.96 -19.32
N SER A 127 11.59 3.66 -20.09
CA SER A 127 12.00 4.63 -21.10
C SER A 127 12.69 5.83 -20.46
N GLU A 128 13.59 6.45 -21.22
CA GLU A 128 14.27 7.68 -20.78
C GLU A 128 13.27 8.81 -20.48
N ALA A 129 12.15 8.84 -21.20
CA ALA A 129 11.08 9.82 -20.98
C ALA A 129 10.40 9.63 -19.61
N LEU A 130 10.10 8.39 -19.22
CA LEU A 130 9.53 8.12 -17.89
C LEU A 130 10.55 8.40 -16.79
N LEU A 131 11.82 8.03 -16.98
CA LEU A 131 12.89 8.33 -16.03
C LEU A 131 13.10 9.85 -15.85
N ALA A 132 12.98 10.63 -16.94
CA ALA A 132 13.00 12.09 -16.87
C ALA A 132 11.80 12.64 -16.11
N GLN A 133 10.60 12.08 -16.30
CA GLN A 133 9.40 12.47 -15.55
C GLN A 133 9.52 12.11 -14.05
N ARG A 134 10.09 10.95 -13.71
CA ARG A 134 10.38 10.57 -12.32
C ARG A 134 11.25 11.62 -11.65
N LYS A 135 12.29 12.07 -12.36
CA LYS A 135 13.19 13.11 -11.86
C LYS A 135 12.50 14.46 -11.69
N SER A 136 11.61 14.86 -12.62
CA SER A 136 10.85 16.11 -12.47
C SER A 136 9.82 16.07 -11.34
N ASP A 137 9.33 14.88 -11.00
CA ASP A 137 8.37 14.64 -9.92
C ASP A 137 9.07 14.38 -8.56
N ASP A 138 10.37 14.66 -8.45
CA ASP A 138 11.18 14.46 -7.25
C ASP A 138 11.08 13.02 -6.67
N ALA A 139 11.03 12.02 -7.56
CA ALA A 139 11.10 10.63 -7.16
C ALA A 139 12.41 10.38 -6.37
N MET A 140 12.27 9.78 -5.19
CA MET A 140 13.38 9.54 -4.26
C MET A 140 14.05 8.19 -4.51
N ASN A 141 13.28 7.20 -4.96
CA ASN A 141 13.80 5.86 -5.21
C ASN A 141 14.38 5.79 -6.64
N PRO A 142 15.68 5.44 -6.79
CA PRO A 142 16.27 5.25 -8.11
C PRO A 142 15.72 3.98 -8.78
N VAL A 143 15.84 3.92 -10.10
CA VAL A 143 15.62 2.68 -10.86
C VAL A 143 16.98 2.07 -11.13
N GLU A 144 17.25 0.91 -10.54
CA GLU A 144 18.52 0.19 -10.67
C GLU A 144 18.26 -1.23 -11.17
N ASP A 145 19.29 -1.89 -11.69
CA ASP A 145 19.16 -3.28 -12.18
C ASP A 145 19.29 -4.31 -11.09
N ALA A 146 20.17 -4.01 -10.14
CA ALA A 146 20.44 -4.82 -8.97
C ALA A 146 20.40 -3.91 -7.73
N PRO A 147 19.21 -3.39 -7.36
CA PRO A 147 19.09 -2.54 -6.19
C PRO A 147 19.42 -3.31 -4.92
N VAL A 148 20.03 -2.60 -3.96
CA VAL A 148 20.31 -3.12 -2.62
C VAL A 148 19.50 -2.36 -1.57
N ILE A 149 19.13 -3.04 -0.51
CA ILE A 149 18.51 -2.39 0.65
C ILE A 149 19.58 -1.51 1.31
N PRO A 150 19.34 -0.21 1.52
CA PRO A 150 20.33 0.66 2.15
C PRO A 150 20.75 0.17 3.53
N GLU A 151 22.01 0.39 3.91
CA GLU A 151 22.48 0.12 5.26
C GLU A 151 22.28 1.37 6.13
N SER A 152 21.45 1.25 7.16
CA SER A 152 21.31 2.30 8.17
C SER A 152 20.81 1.75 9.51
N PRO A 153 21.11 2.42 10.65
CA PRO A 153 20.67 1.94 11.97
C PRO A 153 19.15 1.73 12.08
N GLY A 154 18.35 2.59 11.44
CA GLY A 154 16.89 2.46 11.46
C GLY A 154 16.35 1.29 10.63
N ILE A 155 17.11 0.82 9.64
CA ILE A 155 16.76 -0.38 8.88
C ILE A 155 17.08 -1.61 9.72
N GLU A 156 18.25 -1.67 10.36
CA GLU A 156 18.59 -2.80 11.24
C GLU A 156 17.63 -2.93 12.43
N GLU A 157 17.21 -1.82 13.03
CA GLU A 157 16.23 -1.83 14.12
C GLU A 157 14.86 -2.38 13.69
N ARG A 158 14.43 -2.07 12.46
CA ARG A 158 13.09 -2.39 11.97
C ARG A 158 13.02 -3.68 11.16
N TRP A 159 14.09 -4.02 10.46
CA TRP A 159 14.27 -5.17 9.58
C TRP A 159 15.69 -5.75 9.79
N PRO A 160 15.92 -6.45 10.90
CA PRO A 160 17.23 -6.98 11.25
C PRO A 160 17.83 -7.86 10.15
N GLY A 161 19.09 -7.62 9.81
CA GLY A 161 19.84 -8.40 8.82
C GLY A 161 19.45 -8.17 7.35
N MET A 162 18.59 -7.18 7.06
CA MET A 162 18.18 -6.88 5.67
C MET A 162 19.06 -5.85 4.96
N GLY A 163 19.79 -5.00 5.69
CA GLY A 163 20.68 -4.00 5.10
C GLY A 163 21.77 -4.65 4.23
N GLY A 164 22.06 -4.03 3.08
CA GLY A 164 23.09 -4.47 2.13
C GLY A 164 22.69 -5.65 1.23
N ARG A 165 21.54 -6.29 1.48
CA ARG A 165 21.05 -7.40 0.67
C ARG A 165 20.49 -6.92 -0.67
N LEU A 166 20.60 -7.78 -1.70
CA LEU A 166 19.95 -7.54 -2.99
C LEU A 166 18.43 -7.62 -2.84
N VAL A 167 17.73 -6.69 -3.47
CA VAL A 167 16.26 -6.69 -3.50
C VAL A 167 15.72 -7.97 -4.13
N SER A 168 16.39 -8.50 -5.15
CA SER A 168 16.03 -9.76 -5.81
C SER A 168 16.05 -10.96 -4.84
N GLU A 169 17.10 -11.10 -4.02
CA GLU A 169 17.21 -12.15 -3.02
C GLU A 169 16.10 -12.03 -1.96
N VAL A 170 15.80 -10.79 -1.54
CA VAL A 170 14.78 -10.53 -0.53
C VAL A 170 13.37 -10.78 -1.09
N GLN A 171 13.13 -10.49 -2.36
CA GLN A 171 11.88 -10.85 -3.03
C GLN A 171 11.72 -12.38 -3.11
N GLU A 172 12.76 -13.11 -3.56
CA GLU A 172 12.73 -14.58 -3.65
C GLU A 172 12.43 -15.25 -2.29
N GLU A 173 13.07 -14.74 -1.23
CA GLU A 173 12.78 -15.20 0.14
C GLU A 173 11.37 -14.87 0.61
N ALA A 174 10.81 -13.75 0.17
CA ALA A 174 9.46 -13.33 0.52
C ALA A 174 8.40 -14.18 -0.20
N GLU A 175 8.75 -14.79 -1.34
CA GLU A 175 7.87 -15.69 -2.10
C GLU A 175 7.87 -17.12 -1.57
N SER A 176 8.80 -17.46 -0.68
CA SER A 176 9.00 -18.83 -0.19
C SER A 176 8.64 -18.98 1.29
N GLU A 177 8.14 -20.16 1.66
CA GLU A 177 8.08 -20.58 3.06
C GLU A 177 9.51 -20.74 3.60
N ARG A 178 9.76 -20.23 4.81
CA ARG A 178 11.09 -20.27 5.43
C ARG A 178 11.01 -20.76 6.87
N THR A 179 12.15 -21.22 7.39
CA THR A 179 12.29 -21.58 8.81
C THR A 179 13.27 -20.61 9.45
N VAL A 180 12.80 -19.81 10.41
CA VAL A 180 13.60 -18.84 11.16
C VAL A 180 13.58 -19.24 12.63
N ASP A 181 14.76 -19.49 13.21
CA ASP A 181 14.90 -19.93 14.62
C ASP A 181 14.05 -21.16 15.00
N GLY A 182 13.80 -22.05 14.03
CA GLY A 182 12.97 -23.25 14.21
C GLY A 182 11.47 -23.03 14.06
N GLU A 183 11.02 -21.81 13.76
CA GLU A 183 9.63 -21.48 13.45
C GLU A 183 9.40 -21.38 11.94
N THR A 184 8.31 -22.00 11.46
CA THR A 184 7.88 -21.86 10.06
C THR A 184 7.25 -20.48 9.85
N VAL A 185 7.84 -19.72 8.94
CA VAL A 185 7.37 -18.41 8.49
C VAL A 185 6.71 -18.61 7.11
N PRO A 186 5.40 -18.32 6.96
CA PRO A 186 4.73 -18.44 5.68
C PRO A 186 5.29 -17.40 4.68
N PRO A 187 5.13 -17.64 3.36
CA PRO A 187 5.50 -16.65 2.37
C PRO A 187 4.74 -15.33 2.60
N ALA A 188 5.39 -14.22 2.30
CA ALA A 188 4.82 -12.88 2.41
C ALA A 188 3.79 -12.60 1.29
N TYR A 189 3.87 -13.36 0.19
CA TYR A 189 3.00 -13.26 -0.98
C TYR A 189 2.27 -14.58 -1.21
N ASP A 190 1.07 -14.51 -1.80
CA ASP A 190 0.22 -15.69 -1.99
C ASP A 190 0.81 -16.71 -2.98
N ARG A 191 1.66 -16.26 -3.90
CA ARG A 191 2.34 -17.07 -4.93
C ARG A 191 3.64 -16.39 -5.41
N PRO A 192 4.56 -17.13 -6.05
CA PRO A 192 5.72 -16.56 -6.70
C PRO A 192 5.35 -15.54 -7.79
N ILE A 193 6.22 -14.53 -7.96
CA ILE A 193 6.04 -13.48 -8.96
C ILE A 193 6.94 -13.79 -10.14
N GLU A 194 6.34 -14.41 -11.15
CA GLU A 194 7.05 -14.96 -12.31
C GLU A 194 6.45 -14.45 -13.64
N PRO A 195 7.17 -14.60 -14.77
CA PRO A 195 6.66 -14.21 -16.08
C PRO A 195 5.43 -15.01 -16.51
N LEU A 196 4.76 -14.53 -17.55
CA LEU A 196 3.71 -15.27 -18.24
C LEU A 196 4.08 -15.54 -19.70
N TYR A 197 3.52 -16.61 -20.24
CA TYR A 197 3.67 -17.06 -21.61
C TYR A 197 2.30 -17.24 -22.26
N PHE A 198 2.20 -16.90 -23.54
CA PHE A 198 0.96 -16.88 -24.31
C PHE A 198 1.20 -17.44 -25.71
N ASP A 199 0.19 -18.07 -26.31
CA ASP A 199 0.27 -18.56 -27.70
C ASP A 199 -0.04 -17.44 -28.72
N GLN A 200 -0.69 -16.36 -28.28
CA GLN A 200 -1.03 -15.19 -29.07
C GLN A 200 0.19 -14.33 -29.41
N SER A 201 0.06 -13.48 -30.43
CA SER A 201 1.12 -12.53 -30.80
C SER A 201 1.34 -11.47 -29.71
N PRO A 202 2.53 -10.84 -29.63
CA PRO A 202 2.79 -9.77 -28.68
C PRO A 202 1.80 -8.61 -28.76
N GLY A 203 1.37 -8.22 -29.97
CA GLY A 203 0.39 -7.14 -30.17
C GLY A 203 -1.02 -7.49 -29.66
N GLU A 204 -1.43 -8.76 -29.76
CA GLU A 204 -2.69 -9.23 -29.19
C GLU A 204 -2.65 -9.21 -27.66
N VAL A 205 -1.61 -9.78 -27.05
CA VAL A 205 -1.41 -9.77 -25.59
C VAL A 205 -1.33 -8.34 -25.06
N ALA A 206 -0.67 -7.43 -25.79
CA ALA A 206 -0.57 -6.02 -25.46
C ALA A 206 -1.93 -5.31 -25.42
N SER A 207 -2.87 -5.72 -26.27
CA SER A 207 -4.23 -5.15 -26.27
C SER A 207 -4.99 -5.51 -25.00
N TYR A 208 -4.87 -6.76 -24.51
CA TYR A 208 -5.44 -7.16 -23.22
C TYR A 208 -4.77 -6.44 -22.05
N ALA A 209 -3.43 -6.38 -22.06
CA ALA A 209 -2.66 -5.72 -21.01
C ALA A 209 -2.97 -4.22 -20.90
N LEU A 210 -3.12 -3.52 -22.05
CA LEU A 210 -3.52 -2.12 -22.09
C LEU A 210 -4.93 -1.92 -21.54
N SER A 211 -5.89 -2.77 -21.92
CA SER A 211 -7.26 -2.72 -21.40
C SER A 211 -7.31 -2.89 -19.88
N ILE A 212 -6.53 -3.82 -19.31
CA ILE A 212 -6.46 -4.02 -17.85
C ILE A 212 -5.89 -2.76 -17.18
N ALA A 213 -4.83 -2.16 -17.74
CA ALA A 213 -4.23 -0.95 -17.19
C ALA A 213 -5.22 0.24 -17.21
N GLU A 214 -5.98 0.40 -18.29
CA GLU A 214 -7.03 1.42 -18.42
C GLU A 214 -8.20 1.16 -17.45
N ASP A 215 -8.67 -0.08 -17.32
CA ASP A 215 -9.73 -0.48 -16.37
C ASP A 215 -9.35 -0.18 -14.91
N ARG A 216 -8.05 -0.29 -14.59
CA ARG A 216 -7.48 0.04 -13.27
C ARG A 216 -7.26 1.54 -13.06
N GLY A 217 -7.53 2.36 -14.07
CA GLY A 217 -7.34 3.80 -14.01
C GLY A 217 -5.88 4.21 -13.86
N TRP A 218 -4.95 3.43 -14.40
CA TRP A 218 -3.53 3.81 -14.42
C TRP A 218 -3.30 4.93 -15.44
N ASP A 219 -2.40 5.84 -15.10
CA ASP A 219 -1.97 6.89 -16.01
C ASP A 219 -1.01 6.29 -17.04
N ILE A 220 -1.50 5.99 -18.23
CA ILE A 220 -0.69 5.38 -19.30
C ILE A 220 0.31 6.40 -19.84
N PHE A 221 1.60 6.10 -19.70
CA PHE A 221 2.70 6.92 -20.17
C PHE A 221 3.16 6.49 -21.57
N THR A 222 3.41 5.19 -21.76
CA THR A 222 3.76 4.59 -23.05
C THR A 222 2.68 3.59 -23.42
N ARG A 223 2.02 3.82 -24.56
CA ARG A 223 1.07 2.86 -25.15
C ARG A 223 1.84 1.83 -25.97
N PRO A 224 1.43 0.56 -25.94
CA PRO A 224 2.08 -0.47 -26.72
C PRO A 224 1.70 -0.35 -28.20
N GLU A 225 2.56 -0.89 -29.05
CA GLU A 225 2.25 -1.16 -30.45
C GLU A 225 1.32 -2.37 -30.53
N ALA A 226 0.37 -2.33 -31.46
CA ALA A 226 -0.59 -3.39 -31.71
C ALA A 226 -0.46 -3.88 -33.16
N GLY A 227 -0.74 -5.16 -33.38
CA GLY A 227 -0.66 -5.81 -34.69
C GLY A 227 0.02 -7.18 -34.60
N GLU A 228 -0.24 -8.04 -35.59
CA GLU A 228 0.31 -9.41 -35.63
C GLU A 228 1.83 -9.43 -35.86
N ASP A 229 2.38 -8.42 -36.56
CA ASP A 229 3.82 -8.33 -36.88
C ASP A 229 4.68 -7.73 -35.76
N VAL A 230 4.09 -7.44 -34.58
CA VAL A 230 4.80 -6.85 -33.45
C VAL A 230 5.60 -7.94 -32.74
N GLU A 231 6.93 -7.89 -32.84
CA GLU A 231 7.83 -8.84 -32.15
C GLU A 231 8.10 -8.44 -30.70
N GLN A 232 8.05 -7.15 -30.38
CA GLN A 232 8.26 -6.65 -29.03
C GLN A 232 7.53 -5.32 -28.82
N THR A 233 6.92 -5.16 -27.65
CA THR A 233 6.33 -3.91 -27.21
C THR A 233 6.37 -3.75 -25.69
N MET A 234 5.97 -2.57 -25.21
CA MET A 234 6.01 -2.20 -23.81
C MET A 234 4.81 -1.32 -23.47
N ILE A 235 4.22 -1.54 -22.29
CA ILE A 235 3.33 -0.59 -21.64
C ILE A 235 4.10 0.05 -20.50
N GLU A 236 4.07 1.37 -20.40
CA GLU A 236 4.52 2.08 -19.20
C GLU A 236 3.37 2.88 -18.62
N ALA A 237 3.19 2.82 -17.31
CA ALA A 237 2.10 3.51 -16.64
C ALA A 237 2.48 3.91 -15.21
N THR A 238 1.70 4.82 -14.64
CA THR A 238 1.81 5.19 -13.22
C THR A 238 0.51 4.84 -12.48
N ALA A 239 0.62 4.08 -11.40
CA ALA A 239 -0.48 3.87 -10.46
C ALA A 239 -0.36 4.84 -9.28
N THR A 240 -1.48 5.47 -8.90
CA THR A 240 -1.51 6.43 -7.78
C THR A 240 -2.41 5.95 -6.64
N THR A 241 -1.89 5.90 -5.42
CA THR A 241 -2.66 5.49 -4.24
C THR A 241 -3.75 6.51 -3.88
N GLY A 242 -4.93 6.00 -3.49
CA GLY A 242 -6.12 6.85 -3.29
C GLY A 242 -6.02 7.88 -2.17
N TRP A 243 -5.38 7.54 -1.05
CA TRP A 243 -5.33 8.38 0.16
C TRP A 243 -4.13 9.33 0.21
N PHE A 244 -2.93 8.80 0.01
CA PHE A 244 -1.69 9.56 0.12
C PHE A 244 -1.16 10.08 -1.21
N GLY A 245 -1.65 9.59 -2.35
CA GLY A 245 -1.17 10.02 -3.66
C GLY A 245 0.24 9.53 -4.00
N PHE A 246 0.73 8.48 -3.33
CA PHE A 246 1.98 7.82 -3.73
C PHE A 246 1.85 7.25 -5.13
N LYS A 247 2.90 7.48 -5.92
CA LYS A 247 3.01 7.04 -7.31
C LYS A 247 3.95 5.85 -7.39
N ASP A 248 3.52 4.83 -8.11
CA ASP A 248 4.31 3.65 -8.47
C ASP A 248 4.36 3.56 -9.99
N ASP A 249 5.56 3.44 -10.56
CA ASP A 249 5.73 3.30 -12.00
C ASP A 249 5.80 1.83 -12.39
N ILE A 250 5.15 1.50 -13.49
CA ILE A 250 4.88 0.14 -13.95
C ILE A 250 5.37 0.01 -15.37
N ALA A 251 6.06 -1.08 -15.66
CA ALA A 251 6.44 -1.47 -17.01
C ALA A 251 5.99 -2.90 -17.27
N VAL A 252 5.32 -3.13 -18.39
CA VAL A 252 4.90 -4.46 -18.87
C VAL A 252 5.58 -4.71 -20.21
N ARG A 253 6.62 -5.54 -20.22
CA ARG A 253 7.40 -5.90 -21.41
C ARG A 253 6.77 -7.12 -22.05
N ILE A 254 6.45 -7.04 -23.33
CA ILE A 254 5.77 -8.10 -24.07
C ILE A 254 6.60 -8.38 -25.31
N ARG A 255 7.04 -9.62 -25.51
CA ARG A 255 7.93 -9.97 -26.64
C ARG A 255 7.75 -11.41 -27.10
N ALA A 256 7.97 -11.63 -28.38
CA ALA A 256 8.10 -12.96 -28.94
C ALA A 256 9.34 -13.65 -28.35
N VAL A 257 9.16 -14.92 -27.99
CA VAL A 257 10.21 -15.88 -27.65
C VAL A 257 9.99 -17.14 -28.49
N GLU A 258 10.89 -18.12 -28.40
CA GLU A 258 10.75 -19.35 -29.18
C GLU A 258 9.43 -20.06 -28.84
N GLY A 259 8.50 -20.05 -29.80
CA GLY A 259 7.21 -20.75 -29.71
C GLY A 259 6.13 -20.08 -28.86
N ALA A 260 6.36 -18.90 -28.29
CA ALA A 260 5.39 -18.21 -27.43
C ALA A 260 5.64 -16.68 -27.37
N THR A 261 4.69 -15.95 -26.81
CA THR A 261 4.89 -14.57 -26.33
C THR A 261 5.16 -14.59 -24.84
N ARG A 262 6.24 -13.93 -24.40
CA ARG A 262 6.57 -13.75 -22.99
C ARG A 262 6.20 -12.35 -22.50
N VAL A 263 5.61 -12.29 -21.30
CA VAL A 263 5.30 -11.07 -20.57
C VAL A 263 6.07 -11.01 -19.27
N ASP A 264 6.88 -9.95 -19.13
CA ASP A 264 7.54 -9.59 -17.87
C ASP A 264 6.93 -8.29 -17.34
N MET A 265 6.89 -8.13 -16.02
CA MET A 265 6.37 -6.92 -15.39
C MET A 265 7.30 -6.43 -14.28
N ARG A 266 7.46 -5.11 -14.21
CA ARG A 266 8.11 -4.40 -13.11
C ARG A 266 7.17 -3.37 -12.53
N SER A 267 7.20 -3.21 -11.21
CA SER A 267 6.47 -2.16 -10.52
C SER A 267 7.32 -1.59 -9.38
N ILE A 268 7.55 -0.28 -9.42
CA ILE A 268 8.47 0.41 -8.50
C ILE A 268 7.89 1.69 -7.90
N SER A 269 7.95 1.82 -6.58
CA SER A 269 7.51 3.03 -5.87
C SER A 269 8.45 4.20 -6.10
N ARG A 270 7.93 5.43 -6.23
CA ARG A 270 8.76 6.64 -6.31
C ARG A 270 9.33 7.10 -4.97
N VAL A 271 8.68 6.75 -3.86
CA VAL A 271 9.06 7.16 -2.50
C VAL A 271 8.88 6.03 -1.51
N GLY A 272 9.61 6.10 -0.39
CA GLY A 272 9.52 5.13 0.70
C GLY A 272 10.34 3.88 0.44
N LEU A 273 10.94 3.36 1.53
CA LEU A 273 11.75 2.15 1.45
C LEU A 273 10.91 0.88 1.30
N SER A 274 9.78 0.82 2.02
CA SER A 274 8.79 -0.24 1.93
C SER A 274 7.49 0.32 1.38
N ASP A 275 6.84 -0.45 0.51
CA ASP A 275 5.54 -0.15 -0.08
C ASP A 275 4.38 -0.93 0.57
N LEU A 276 4.66 -1.67 1.64
CA LEU A 276 3.71 -2.57 2.32
C LEU A 276 3.12 -3.64 1.38
N GLY A 277 3.93 -4.15 0.45
CA GLY A 277 3.58 -5.18 -0.53
C GLY A 277 2.63 -4.68 -1.62
N ALA A 278 2.53 -3.35 -1.83
CA ALA A 278 1.66 -2.79 -2.84
C ALA A 278 2.08 -3.21 -4.26
N ASN A 279 3.39 -3.17 -4.57
CA ASN A 279 3.95 -3.61 -5.84
C ASN A 279 3.78 -5.10 -6.06
N ALA A 280 4.05 -5.93 -5.05
CA ALA A 280 3.83 -7.37 -5.14
C ALA A 280 2.36 -7.69 -5.47
N ARG A 281 1.41 -7.16 -4.70
CA ARG A 281 -0.03 -7.35 -4.97
C ARG A 281 -0.44 -6.84 -6.34
N ARG A 282 0.11 -5.71 -6.79
CA ARG A 282 -0.22 -5.11 -8.08
C ARG A 282 0.24 -5.98 -9.23
N VAL A 283 1.49 -6.45 -9.19
CA VAL A 283 2.06 -7.33 -10.21
C VAL A 283 1.29 -8.64 -10.24
N SER A 284 1.13 -9.32 -9.10
CA SER A 284 0.37 -10.58 -9.05
C SER A 284 -1.04 -10.41 -9.61
N ALA A 285 -1.81 -9.44 -9.10
CA ALA A 285 -3.19 -9.24 -9.56
C ALA A 285 -3.27 -8.85 -11.04
N PHE A 286 -2.31 -8.11 -11.59
CA PHE A 286 -2.29 -7.76 -13.01
C PHE A 286 -1.99 -8.99 -13.88
N MET A 287 -0.95 -9.74 -13.51
CA MET A 287 -0.54 -10.94 -14.23
C MET A 287 -1.65 -12.00 -14.19
N ASP A 288 -2.33 -12.17 -13.07
CA ASP A 288 -3.44 -13.13 -12.95
C ASP A 288 -4.61 -12.76 -13.85
N GLU A 289 -5.01 -11.49 -13.86
CA GLU A 289 -6.08 -11.01 -14.73
C GLU A 289 -5.69 -11.11 -16.22
N LEU A 290 -4.43 -10.85 -16.55
CA LEU A 290 -3.94 -11.00 -17.92
C LEU A 290 -3.94 -12.48 -18.35
N ALA A 291 -3.51 -13.39 -17.47
CA ALA A 291 -3.57 -14.82 -17.72
C ALA A 291 -5.02 -15.28 -17.93
N ASP A 292 -5.97 -14.80 -17.12
CA ASP A 292 -7.39 -15.15 -17.26
C ASP A 292 -8.01 -14.59 -18.55
N ARG A 293 -7.66 -13.36 -18.96
CA ARG A 293 -8.22 -12.72 -20.16
C ARG A 293 -7.61 -13.24 -21.46
N ALA A 294 -6.35 -13.69 -21.43
CA ALA A 294 -5.60 -14.08 -22.61
C ALA A 294 -5.08 -15.54 -22.57
N ASP A 295 -5.61 -16.39 -21.70
CA ASP A 295 -5.22 -17.82 -21.60
C ASP A 295 -3.70 -18.02 -21.37
N GLY A 296 -3.15 -17.26 -20.44
CA GLY A 296 -1.72 -17.27 -20.12
C GLY A 296 -1.28 -18.45 -19.27
N ARG A 297 -0.03 -18.89 -19.47
CA ARG A 297 0.62 -19.97 -18.72
C ARG A 297 1.95 -19.52 -18.10
N ARG A 298 2.42 -20.25 -17.08
CA ARG A 298 3.67 -19.94 -16.33
C ARG A 298 4.92 -20.63 -16.89
N ALA A 299 4.74 -21.49 -17.89
CA ALA A 299 5.81 -22.15 -18.62
C ALA A 299 5.62 -21.96 -20.14
N PRO A 300 6.71 -21.94 -20.93
CA PRO A 300 6.65 -21.85 -22.39
C PRO A 300 5.83 -22.98 -23.01
#